data_AF-A0A6G0KPZ3-F1
#
_entry.id   AF-A0A6G0KPZ3-F1
#
_cell.length_a   1.000
_cell.length_b   1.000
_cell.length_c   1.000
_cell.angle_alpha   90.00
_cell.angle_beta   90.00
_cell.angle_gamma   90.00
#
_symmetry.space_group_name_H-M   'P 1'
#
loop_
_entity.id
_entity.type
_entity.pdbx_description
1 polymer ?
#
loop_
_entity_poly.entity_id
_entity_poly.type
_entity_poly.pdbx_seq_one_letter_code
_entity_poly.pdbx_strand_id
1 'polypeptide(L)'
;MGKHFAPKLFLSLVFFAAGVHNFVYSIGSVQSTTTLCSKYDKCALYSYWWNFGEKYCTCLVFADRETSPTTYAEWTNPTDITANLAELAMAGELRIIQIINRAVPDLPEELKRCQRLEQLILIYTKTIRLPEWLSMFTNLEYLYVEGDFTNRRLQTIPDGIFDSLEHLSFLHLGTLPELKTLPSMASLKNVRYLTLAVLSSLKEIPSFEGLSSVSDLNLIHLPSAPTLPSLTPLKRLAYMGIQARSAVCCNGYISGTCNMTESQCLPIANESHPLVCTDERISAHDKAELESFGSTIRPPSTSLDLELAAPSQHSTDELCGGVMYKECSFNGKRGMCYNSRMMVINCETTSSYINMRKLQIQRGVGKKCDPDVEAWLGCPSD
;
A
#
# COMPACT_ATOMS: atom_id res chain seq x y z
N MET A 1 -65.15 20.39 10.77
CA MET A 1 -63.81 19.89 10.39
C MET A 1 -63.64 20.07 8.88
N GLY A 2 -62.63 20.82 8.44
CA GLY A 2 -62.43 21.11 7.01
C GLY A 2 -62.11 19.85 6.20
N LYS A 3 -62.46 19.84 4.90
CA LYS A 3 -62.28 18.71 3.96
C LYS A 3 -60.85 18.12 3.88
N HIS A 4 -59.87 18.78 4.49
CA HIS A 4 -58.47 18.34 4.56
C HIS A 4 -58.01 17.84 5.94
N PHE A 5 -58.88 17.78 6.96
CA PHE A 5 -58.48 17.39 8.32
C PHE A 5 -58.10 15.91 8.44
N ALA A 6 -58.95 14.99 7.96
CA ALA A 6 -58.70 13.56 7.96
C ALA A 6 -57.44 13.15 7.17
N PRO A 7 -57.19 13.64 5.93
CA PRO A 7 -55.97 13.30 5.20
C PRO A 7 -54.71 13.90 5.85
N LYS A 8 -54.79 15.08 6.47
CA LYS A 8 -53.67 15.65 7.24
C LYS A 8 -53.35 14.82 8.49
N LEU A 9 -54.36 14.38 9.23
CA LEU A 9 -54.18 13.53 10.41
C LEU A 9 -53.61 12.16 10.05
N PHE A 10 -54.11 11.53 8.99
CA PHE A 10 -53.57 10.26 8.49
C PHE A 10 -52.10 10.39 8.09
N LEU A 11 -51.75 11.45 7.34
CA LEU A 11 -50.38 11.73 6.96
C LEU A 11 -49.48 11.95 8.20
N SER A 12 -49.95 12.70 9.20
CA SER A 12 -49.22 12.88 10.47
C SER A 12 -49.00 11.56 11.22
N LEU A 13 -49.98 10.65 11.24
CA LEU A 13 -49.84 9.33 11.86
C LEU A 13 -48.83 8.45 11.12
N VAL A 14 -48.81 8.48 9.79
CA VAL A 14 -47.80 7.76 8.98
C VAL A 14 -46.39 8.28 9.30
N PHE A 15 -46.20 9.60 9.34
CA PHE A 15 -44.90 10.18 9.71
C PHE A 15 -44.50 9.84 11.15
N PHE A 16 -45.44 9.86 12.08
CA PHE A 16 -45.17 9.46 13.46
C PHE A 16 -44.77 7.98 13.57
N ALA A 17 -45.50 7.08 12.91
CA ALA A 17 -45.19 5.65 12.90
C ALA A 17 -43.84 5.36 12.22
N ALA A 18 -43.53 6.01 11.10
CA ALA A 18 -42.24 5.92 10.44
C ALA A 18 -41.11 6.46 11.34
N GLY A 19 -41.35 7.56 12.06
CA GLY A 19 -40.42 8.12 13.04
C GLY A 19 -40.13 7.15 14.19
N VAL A 20 -41.18 6.57 14.79
CA VAL A 20 -41.04 5.56 15.85
C VAL A 20 -40.32 4.32 15.34
N HIS A 21 -40.66 3.83 14.15
CA HIS A 21 -40.00 2.68 13.54
C HIS A 21 -38.50 2.93 13.34
N ASN A 22 -38.13 4.05 12.72
CA ASN A 22 -36.72 4.41 12.54
C ASN A 22 -36.00 4.54 13.89
N PHE A 23 -36.63 5.17 14.88
CA PHE A 23 -36.03 5.32 16.21
C PHE A 23 -35.78 3.97 16.89
N VAL A 24 -36.77 3.07 16.88
CA VAL A 24 -36.63 1.71 17.43
C VAL A 24 -35.59 0.91 16.65
N TYR A 25 -35.61 0.99 15.31
CA TYR A 25 -34.64 0.32 14.45
C TYR A 25 -33.22 0.80 14.76
N SER A 26 -32.99 2.11 14.81
CA SER A 26 -31.68 2.67 15.15
C SER A 26 -31.17 2.23 16.52
N ILE A 27 -32.04 2.21 17.54
CA ILE A 27 -31.66 1.71 18.87
C ILE A 27 -31.31 0.22 18.81
N GLY A 28 -32.16 -0.58 18.17
CA GLY A 28 -31.94 -2.03 18.02
C GLY A 28 -30.65 -2.33 17.25
N SER A 29 -30.37 -1.58 16.19
CA SER A 29 -29.14 -1.66 15.41
C SER A 29 -27.90 -1.34 16.23
N VAL A 30 -27.90 -0.22 16.97
CA VAL A 30 -26.76 0.15 17.83
C VAL A 30 -26.55 -0.89 18.91
N GLN A 31 -27.60 -1.25 19.65
CA GLN A 31 -27.47 -2.20 20.76
C GLN A 31 -27.01 -3.58 20.27
N SER A 32 -27.64 -4.14 19.24
CA SER A 32 -27.30 -5.48 18.75
C SER A 32 -25.88 -5.55 18.20
N THR A 33 -25.44 -4.59 17.38
CA THR A 33 -24.07 -4.61 16.88
C THR A 33 -23.05 -4.35 17.99
N THR A 34 -23.30 -3.40 18.90
CA THR A 34 -22.38 -3.15 20.02
C THR A 34 -22.22 -4.38 20.90
N THR A 35 -23.31 -5.11 21.21
CA THR A 35 -23.21 -6.36 21.99
C THR A 35 -22.36 -7.42 21.30
N LEU A 36 -22.46 -7.54 19.97
CA LEU A 36 -21.67 -8.52 19.20
C LEU A 36 -20.20 -8.10 19.04
N CYS A 37 -19.94 -6.81 18.85
CA CYS A 37 -18.66 -6.31 18.37
C CYS A 37 -17.78 -5.63 19.43
N SER A 38 -18.30 -5.24 20.59
CA SER A 38 -17.54 -4.42 21.56
C SER A 38 -16.29 -5.08 22.12
N LYS A 39 -16.18 -6.41 22.05
CA LYS A 39 -14.99 -7.16 22.48
C LYS A 39 -13.84 -7.12 21.46
N TYR A 40 -14.10 -6.71 20.22
CA TYR A 40 -13.10 -6.66 19.15
C TYR A 40 -12.59 -5.23 18.99
N ASP A 41 -11.46 -4.93 19.60
CA ASP A 41 -10.80 -3.62 19.52
C ASP A 41 -10.28 -3.30 18.11
N LYS A 42 -10.01 -4.32 17.28
CA LYS A 42 -9.58 -4.17 15.88
C LYS A 42 -10.72 -3.98 14.88
N CYS A 43 -11.96 -4.03 15.34
CA CYS A 43 -13.10 -3.64 14.53
C CYS A 43 -13.31 -2.12 14.62
N ALA A 44 -12.78 -1.39 13.64
CA ALA A 44 -12.80 0.07 13.62
C ALA A 44 -14.18 0.65 13.23
N LEU A 45 -15.01 -0.11 12.52
CA LEU A 45 -16.36 0.30 12.15
C LEU A 45 -17.33 -0.88 12.18
N TYR A 46 -18.44 -0.69 12.88
CA TYR A 46 -19.55 -1.63 13.01
C TYR A 46 -20.55 -1.45 11.87
N SER A 47 -21.32 -2.50 11.55
CA SER A 47 -22.40 -2.43 10.54
C SER A 47 -23.54 -1.48 10.91
N TYR A 48 -23.84 -1.38 12.21
CA TYR A 48 -25.05 -0.75 12.74
C TYR A 48 -26.33 -1.20 12.02
N TRP A 49 -26.43 -2.51 11.75
CA TRP A 49 -27.66 -3.16 11.29
C TRP A 49 -28.35 -3.84 12.47
N TRP A 50 -29.68 -4.00 12.37
CA TRP A 50 -30.38 -4.77 13.40
C TRP A 50 -30.09 -6.28 13.23
N ASN A 51 -29.15 -6.78 14.03
CA ASN A 51 -28.58 -8.13 13.92
C ASN A 51 -29.37 -9.19 14.71
N PHE A 52 -30.61 -9.46 14.31
CA PHE A 52 -31.43 -10.47 14.97
C PHE A 52 -30.92 -11.89 14.66
N GLY A 53 -30.51 -12.64 15.70
CA GLY A 53 -30.07 -14.03 15.57
C GLY A 53 -28.64 -14.22 15.06
N GLU A 54 -27.94 -13.13 14.78
CA GLU A 54 -26.52 -13.17 14.38
C GLU A 54 -25.64 -13.54 15.59
N LYS A 55 -24.63 -14.36 15.33
CA LYS A 55 -23.70 -14.85 16.36
C LYS A 55 -22.32 -14.22 16.25
N TYR A 56 -21.95 -13.74 15.07
CA TYR A 56 -20.63 -13.20 14.77
C TYR A 56 -20.69 -11.68 14.71
N CYS A 57 -19.55 -11.02 15.00
CA CYS A 57 -19.50 -9.57 14.88
C CYS A 57 -19.63 -9.14 13.41
N THR A 58 -20.62 -8.31 13.12
CA THR A 58 -20.84 -7.69 11.80
C THR A 58 -19.95 -6.45 11.65
N CYS A 59 -18.64 -6.70 11.66
CA CYS A 59 -17.62 -5.69 11.45
C CYS A 59 -17.55 -5.28 9.98
N LEU A 60 -17.48 -3.98 9.69
CA LEU A 60 -17.25 -3.47 8.33
C LEU A 60 -15.78 -3.15 8.07
N VAL A 61 -15.03 -2.73 9.09
CA VAL A 61 -13.63 -2.30 8.92
C VAL A 61 -12.74 -3.01 9.94
N PHE A 62 -11.88 -3.88 9.46
CA PHE A 62 -10.79 -4.47 10.24
C PHE A 62 -9.55 -3.59 10.09
N ALA A 63 -9.04 -3.03 11.18
CA ALA A 63 -7.82 -2.23 11.16
C ALA A 63 -6.89 -2.61 12.32
N ASP A 64 -5.80 -3.31 12.00
CA ASP A 64 -4.72 -3.60 12.95
C ASP A 64 -3.39 -3.09 12.38
N ARG A 65 -2.91 -1.98 12.95
CA ARG A 65 -1.81 -1.20 12.41
C ARG A 65 -0.83 -0.90 13.51
N GLU A 66 0.39 -1.37 13.33
CA GLU A 66 1.55 -0.84 14.03
C GLU A 66 2.30 0.08 13.05
N THR A 67 2.22 1.40 13.23
CA THR A 67 2.79 2.35 12.25
C THR A 67 4.21 2.78 12.58
N SER A 68 4.69 2.48 13.80
CA SER A 68 6.02 2.87 14.25
C SER A 68 6.66 1.79 15.11
N PRO A 69 6.93 0.58 14.55
CA PRO A 69 7.68 -0.44 15.27
C PRO A 69 8.99 0.15 15.80
N THR A 70 9.33 -0.18 17.05
CA THR A 70 10.43 0.49 17.77
C THR A 70 11.71 -0.34 17.79
N THR A 71 11.60 -1.65 17.61
CA THR A 71 12.72 -2.59 17.63
C THR A 71 12.75 -3.43 16.36
N TYR A 72 13.94 -3.88 15.95
CA TYR A 72 14.09 -4.73 14.78
C TYR A 72 13.39 -6.08 14.96
N ALA A 73 13.37 -6.61 16.19
CA ALA A 73 12.70 -7.86 16.52
C ALA A 73 11.17 -7.76 16.35
N GLU A 74 10.55 -6.66 16.81
CA GLU A 74 9.12 -6.39 16.63
C GLU A 74 8.73 -6.34 15.15
N TRP A 75 9.56 -5.70 14.32
CA TRP A 75 9.30 -5.55 12.89
C TRP A 75 9.51 -6.82 12.06
N THR A 76 10.54 -7.60 12.41
CA THR A 76 10.86 -8.85 11.71
C THR A 76 9.95 -10.00 12.14
N ASN A 77 9.49 -9.99 13.39
CA ASN A 77 8.59 -11.00 13.95
C ASN A 77 7.35 -10.34 14.61
N PRO A 78 6.48 -9.70 13.80
CA PRO A 78 5.29 -9.05 14.33
C PRO A 78 4.25 -10.09 14.78
N THR A 79 3.31 -9.66 15.62
CA THR A 79 2.20 -10.49 16.08
C THR A 79 1.41 -11.06 14.90
N ASP A 80 1.18 -12.38 14.92
CA ASP A 80 0.31 -13.05 13.96
C ASP A 80 -1.16 -12.80 14.34
N ILE A 81 -1.91 -12.20 13.42
CA ILE A 81 -3.31 -11.83 13.61
C ILE A 81 -4.26 -12.65 12.73
N THR A 82 -3.77 -13.71 12.08
CA THR A 82 -4.55 -14.53 11.14
C THR A 82 -5.84 -15.05 11.78
N ALA A 83 -5.78 -15.52 13.03
CA ALA A 83 -6.94 -15.99 13.77
C ALA A 83 -7.94 -14.87 14.10
N ASN A 84 -7.46 -13.68 14.46
CA ASN A 84 -8.31 -12.52 14.76
C ASN A 84 -9.04 -12.05 13.50
N LEU A 85 -8.34 -12.01 12.36
CA LEU A 85 -8.92 -11.68 11.07
C LEU A 85 -9.96 -12.72 10.64
N ALA A 86 -9.66 -14.01 10.81
CA ALA A 86 -10.60 -15.10 10.52
C ALA A 86 -11.89 -14.97 11.34
N GLU A 87 -11.78 -14.70 12.64
CA GLU A 87 -12.93 -14.56 13.54
C GLU A 87 -13.84 -13.39 13.12
N LEU A 88 -13.26 -12.24 12.75
CA LEU A 88 -14.03 -11.08 12.29
C LEU A 88 -14.58 -11.23 10.86
N ALA A 89 -13.97 -12.09 10.03
CA ALA A 89 -14.46 -12.40 8.70
C ALA A 89 -15.66 -13.37 8.69
N MET A 90 -15.95 -14.06 9.81
CA MET A 90 -17.00 -15.08 9.90
C MET A 90 -18.39 -14.59 9.49
N ALA A 91 -18.73 -13.34 9.84
CA ALA A 91 -19.99 -12.70 9.49
C ALA A 91 -20.08 -12.34 7.99
N GLY A 92 -18.96 -12.23 7.29
CA GLY A 92 -18.92 -11.87 5.86
C GLY A 92 -19.22 -10.40 5.56
N GLU A 93 -19.18 -9.52 6.56
CA GLU A 93 -19.54 -8.11 6.42
C GLU A 93 -18.35 -7.16 6.23
N LEU A 94 -17.11 -7.66 6.25
CA LEU A 94 -15.92 -6.82 6.06
C LEU A 94 -15.92 -6.18 4.68
N ARG A 95 -15.68 -4.88 4.67
CA ARG A 95 -15.54 -4.03 3.47
C ARG A 95 -14.14 -3.46 3.33
N ILE A 96 -13.48 -3.16 4.44
CA ILE A 96 -12.13 -2.62 4.45
C ILE A 96 -11.29 -3.47 5.41
N ILE A 97 -10.15 -3.93 4.91
CA ILE A 97 -9.13 -4.63 5.71
C ILE A 97 -7.84 -3.84 5.57
N GLN A 98 -7.34 -3.31 6.68
CA GLN A 98 -6.08 -2.58 6.76
C GLN A 98 -5.16 -3.21 7.80
N ILE A 99 -4.06 -3.77 7.32
CA ILE A 99 -3.07 -4.47 8.14
C ILE A 99 -1.69 -3.88 7.85
N ILE A 100 -1.03 -3.38 8.91
CA ILE A 100 0.28 -2.73 8.81
C ILE A 100 1.18 -3.27 9.92
N ASN A 101 2.34 -3.84 9.56
CA ASN A 101 3.30 -4.45 10.50
C ASN A 101 2.66 -5.47 11.48
N ARG A 102 1.73 -6.29 10.97
CA ARG A 102 1.18 -7.47 11.66
C ARG A 102 1.25 -8.66 10.73
N ALA A 103 1.58 -9.84 11.24
CA ALA A 103 1.73 -11.02 10.39
C ALA A 103 0.36 -11.59 10.00
N VAL A 104 0.17 -11.78 8.70
CA VAL A 104 -0.84 -12.64 8.09
C VAL A 104 -0.14 -13.43 6.97
N PRO A 105 0.61 -14.49 7.31
CA PRO A 105 1.38 -15.25 6.34
C PRO A 105 0.50 -15.86 5.25
N ASP A 106 -0.70 -16.29 5.65
CA ASP A 106 -1.75 -16.82 4.80
C ASP A 106 -3.06 -16.09 5.11
N LEU A 107 -3.75 -15.59 4.08
CA LEU A 107 -5.07 -15.01 4.26
C LEU A 107 -6.08 -16.10 4.66
N PRO A 108 -6.88 -15.91 5.73
CA PRO A 108 -7.79 -16.95 6.22
C PRO A 108 -8.96 -17.19 5.25
N GLU A 109 -9.35 -18.45 5.11
CA GLU A 109 -10.40 -18.90 4.19
C GLU A 109 -11.78 -18.27 4.47
N GLU A 110 -12.03 -17.87 5.70
CA GLU A 110 -13.24 -17.17 6.13
C GLU A 110 -13.46 -15.86 5.36
N LEU A 111 -12.40 -15.22 4.87
CA LEU A 111 -12.49 -14.02 4.05
C LEU A 111 -13.27 -14.24 2.75
N LYS A 112 -13.37 -15.47 2.24
CA LYS A 112 -14.24 -15.81 1.10
C LYS A 112 -15.70 -15.39 1.32
N ARG A 113 -16.14 -15.24 2.58
CA ARG A 113 -17.49 -14.79 2.90
C ARG A 113 -17.70 -13.29 2.65
N CYS A 114 -16.62 -12.51 2.65
CA CYS A 114 -16.64 -11.05 2.56
C CYS A 114 -16.79 -10.57 1.11
N GLN A 115 -17.89 -10.93 0.46
CA GLN A 115 -18.15 -10.65 -0.96
C GLN A 115 -18.32 -9.15 -1.29
N ARG A 116 -18.46 -8.30 -0.26
CA ARG A 116 -18.54 -6.84 -0.35
C ARG A 116 -17.22 -6.16 0.02
N LEU A 117 -16.10 -6.88 -0.04
CA LEU A 117 -14.79 -6.28 0.24
C LEU A 117 -14.46 -5.25 -0.84
N GLU A 118 -14.25 -4.01 -0.40
CA GLU A 118 -13.96 -2.84 -1.23
C GLU A 118 -12.46 -2.48 -1.18
N GLN A 119 -11.80 -2.68 -0.03
CA GLN A 119 -10.40 -2.31 0.15
C GLN A 119 -9.61 -3.38 0.91
N LEU A 120 -8.46 -3.77 0.34
CA LEU A 120 -7.50 -4.68 0.95
C LEU A 120 -6.11 -4.04 0.95
N ILE A 121 -5.61 -3.73 2.15
CA ILE A 121 -4.32 -3.08 2.39
C ILE A 121 -3.48 -3.98 3.28
N LEU A 122 -2.40 -4.52 2.72
CA LEU A 122 -1.44 -5.41 3.35
C LEU A 122 -0.05 -4.80 3.24
N ILE A 123 0.44 -4.18 4.31
CA ILE A 123 1.76 -3.54 4.36
C ILE A 123 2.62 -4.22 5.43
N TYR A 124 3.76 -4.78 5.03
CA TYR A 124 4.70 -5.49 5.91
C TYR A 124 4.03 -6.64 6.68
N THR A 125 3.15 -7.39 6.00
CA THR A 125 2.30 -8.42 6.63
C THR A 125 2.90 -9.82 6.67
N LYS A 126 4.15 -9.98 6.21
CA LYS A 126 4.81 -11.28 6.07
C LYS A 126 4.02 -12.29 5.22
N THR A 127 3.11 -11.81 4.37
CA THR A 127 2.26 -12.63 3.51
C THR A 127 3.12 -13.34 2.46
N ILE A 128 2.99 -14.67 2.37
CA ILE A 128 3.87 -15.51 1.53
C ILE A 128 3.21 -15.81 0.18
N ARG A 129 1.88 -15.84 0.14
CA ARG A 129 1.07 -16.08 -1.07
C ARG A 129 -0.23 -15.30 -1.00
N LEU A 130 -0.68 -14.82 -2.15
CA LEU A 130 -2.07 -14.41 -2.34
C LEU A 130 -2.87 -15.63 -2.79
N PRO A 131 -4.06 -15.89 -2.24
CA PRO A 131 -4.86 -17.04 -2.64
C PRO A 131 -5.64 -16.79 -3.94
N GLU A 132 -5.86 -17.84 -4.74
CA GLU A 132 -6.60 -17.75 -6.02
C GLU A 132 -8.01 -17.18 -5.85
N TRP A 133 -8.66 -17.49 -4.72
CA TRP A 133 -10.02 -17.03 -4.43
C TRP A 133 -10.11 -15.52 -4.19
N LEU A 134 -9.00 -14.78 -4.11
CA LEU A 134 -9.02 -13.31 -4.03
C LEU A 134 -9.71 -12.70 -5.27
N SER A 135 -9.65 -13.39 -6.42
CA SER A 135 -10.42 -13.05 -7.63
C SER A 135 -11.93 -12.97 -7.40
N MET A 136 -12.47 -13.62 -6.36
CA MET A 136 -13.91 -13.59 -6.05
C MET A 136 -14.37 -12.21 -5.52
N PHE A 137 -13.46 -11.33 -5.10
CA PHE A 137 -13.80 -10.00 -4.59
C PHE A 137 -14.09 -9.01 -5.71
N THR A 138 -15.21 -9.24 -6.41
CA THR A 138 -15.64 -8.44 -7.56
C THR A 138 -15.93 -6.97 -7.24
N ASN A 139 -16.16 -6.63 -5.97
CA ASN A 139 -16.34 -5.25 -5.49
C ASN A 139 -15.04 -4.56 -5.05
N LEU A 140 -13.88 -5.21 -5.19
CA LEU A 140 -12.61 -4.66 -4.73
C LEU A 140 -12.22 -3.44 -5.58
N GLU A 141 -12.08 -2.29 -4.94
CA GLU A 141 -11.74 -1.01 -5.56
C GLU A 141 -10.28 -0.61 -5.31
N TYR A 142 -9.71 -1.08 -4.19
CA TYR A 142 -8.38 -0.70 -3.71
C TYR A 142 -7.58 -1.93 -3.25
N LEU A 143 -6.48 -2.23 -3.95
CA LEU A 143 -5.54 -3.28 -3.58
C LEU A 143 -4.14 -2.69 -3.39
N TYR A 144 -3.62 -2.78 -2.17
CA TYR A 144 -2.26 -2.37 -1.84
C TYR A 144 -1.56 -3.50 -1.10
N VAL A 145 -0.56 -4.07 -1.75
CA VAL A 145 0.32 -5.08 -1.17
C VAL A 145 1.75 -4.54 -1.17
N GLU A 146 2.31 -4.35 0.02
CA GLU A 146 3.72 -4.00 0.22
C GLU A 146 4.40 -5.03 1.12
N GLY A 147 5.45 -5.66 0.59
CA GLY A 147 6.31 -6.57 1.34
C GLY A 147 7.46 -5.84 2.03
N ASP A 148 8.41 -6.61 2.52
CA ASP A 148 9.65 -6.10 3.12
C ASP A 148 10.85 -6.91 2.64
N PHE A 149 12.01 -6.62 3.21
CA PHE A 149 13.27 -7.28 2.88
C PHE A 149 13.61 -8.46 3.80
N THR A 150 12.63 -8.96 4.56
CA THR A 150 12.81 -10.15 5.41
C THR A 150 12.62 -11.44 4.62
N ASN A 151 12.95 -12.58 5.22
CA ASN A 151 12.84 -13.90 4.58
C ASN A 151 11.40 -14.38 4.36
N ARG A 152 10.40 -13.75 4.99
CA ARG A 152 8.97 -14.07 4.84
C ARG A 152 8.32 -13.07 3.90
N ARG A 153 8.42 -13.36 2.61
CA ARG A 153 8.00 -12.46 1.54
C ARG A 153 7.20 -13.19 0.48
N LEU A 154 6.31 -12.45 -0.18
CA LEU A 154 5.46 -12.92 -1.26
C LEU A 154 6.32 -13.34 -2.45
N GLN A 155 6.20 -14.59 -2.88
CA GLN A 155 7.01 -15.14 -3.99
C GLN A 155 6.24 -15.25 -5.29
N THR A 156 4.93 -15.50 -5.21
CA THR A 156 4.06 -15.70 -6.35
C THR A 156 2.72 -15.01 -6.14
N ILE A 157 2.14 -14.55 -7.25
CA ILE A 157 0.76 -14.11 -7.33
C ILE A 157 0.08 -15.07 -8.31
N PRO A 158 -1.05 -15.71 -7.94
CA PRO A 158 -1.72 -16.66 -8.82
C PRO A 158 -2.16 -16.06 -10.15
N ASP A 159 -2.10 -16.87 -11.20
CA ASP A 159 -2.67 -16.51 -12.49
C ASP A 159 -4.18 -16.26 -12.36
N GLY A 160 -4.68 -15.27 -13.11
CA GLY A 160 -6.11 -14.92 -13.14
C GLY A 160 -6.64 -14.19 -11.90
N ILE A 161 -5.81 -13.86 -10.90
CA ILE A 161 -6.24 -13.13 -9.69
C ILE A 161 -6.94 -11.80 -10.01
N PHE A 162 -6.60 -11.18 -11.14
CA PHE A 162 -7.13 -9.89 -11.60
C PHE A 162 -8.31 -10.02 -12.57
N ASP A 163 -8.66 -11.23 -13.02
CA ASP A 163 -9.60 -11.44 -14.13
C ASP A 163 -11.02 -10.94 -13.83
N SER A 164 -11.41 -10.97 -12.56
CA SER A 164 -12.75 -10.63 -12.08
C SER A 164 -12.79 -9.33 -11.24
N LEU A 165 -11.68 -8.61 -11.13
CA LEU A 165 -11.59 -7.38 -10.33
C LEU A 165 -11.97 -6.14 -11.16
N GLU A 166 -13.18 -6.16 -11.72
CA GLU A 166 -13.63 -5.14 -12.67
C GLU A 166 -13.75 -3.74 -12.06
N HIS A 167 -13.99 -3.62 -10.75
CA HIS A 167 -14.11 -2.35 -10.03
C HIS A 167 -12.78 -1.79 -9.52
N LEU A 168 -11.67 -2.54 -9.70
CA LEU A 168 -10.38 -2.13 -9.16
C LEU A 168 -9.94 -0.80 -9.80
N SER A 169 -9.69 0.19 -8.95
CA SER A 169 -9.34 1.55 -9.35
C SER A 169 -7.91 1.94 -8.92
N PHE A 170 -7.40 1.28 -7.88
CA PHE A 170 -6.06 1.47 -7.35
C PHE A 170 -5.37 0.12 -7.15
N LEU A 171 -4.20 -0.04 -7.78
CA LEU A 171 -3.33 -1.21 -7.63
C LEU A 171 -1.90 -0.76 -7.29
N HIS A 172 -1.42 -1.17 -6.13
CA HIS A 172 -0.04 -1.00 -5.71
C HIS A 172 0.56 -2.36 -5.32
N LEU A 173 1.64 -2.74 -6.02
CA LEU A 173 2.47 -3.89 -5.68
C LEU A 173 3.89 -3.40 -5.41
N GLY A 174 4.32 -3.49 -4.14
CA GLY A 174 5.51 -2.83 -3.62
C GLY A 174 6.44 -3.76 -2.84
N THR A 175 7.76 -3.63 -3.01
CA THR A 175 8.78 -4.33 -2.21
C THR A 175 8.56 -5.84 -2.20
N LEU A 176 8.55 -6.44 -3.40
CA LEU A 176 8.40 -7.87 -3.63
C LEU A 176 9.63 -8.40 -4.40
N PRO A 177 10.81 -8.46 -3.76
CA PRO A 177 12.08 -8.69 -4.46
C PRO A 177 12.20 -10.07 -5.11
N GLU A 178 11.43 -11.07 -4.66
CA GLU A 178 11.44 -12.45 -5.19
C GLU A 178 10.38 -12.70 -6.28
N LEU A 179 9.48 -11.74 -6.52
CA LEU A 179 8.38 -11.92 -7.46
C LEU A 179 8.92 -11.87 -8.90
N LYS A 180 8.90 -13.01 -9.59
CA LYS A 180 9.50 -13.17 -10.94
C LYS A 180 8.57 -12.81 -12.07
N THR A 181 7.27 -13.01 -11.88
CA THR A 181 6.22 -12.79 -12.88
C THR A 181 5.01 -12.15 -12.22
N LEU A 182 4.23 -11.43 -13.03
CA LEU A 182 2.93 -10.90 -12.64
C LEU A 182 1.86 -11.50 -13.56
N PRO A 183 0.65 -11.77 -13.05
CA PRO A 183 -0.46 -12.22 -13.87
C PRO A 183 -0.93 -11.10 -14.81
N SER A 184 -1.71 -11.50 -15.83
CA SER A 184 -2.30 -10.56 -16.79
C SER A 184 -3.18 -9.52 -16.11
N MET A 185 -3.13 -8.29 -16.60
CA MET A 185 -3.97 -7.17 -16.13
C MET A 185 -5.06 -6.78 -17.14
N ALA A 186 -5.31 -7.62 -18.16
CA ALA A 186 -6.21 -7.32 -19.27
C ALA A 186 -7.67 -7.00 -18.88
N SER A 187 -8.13 -7.51 -17.74
CA SER A 187 -9.48 -7.26 -17.22
C SER A 187 -9.60 -5.99 -16.39
N LEU A 188 -8.49 -5.33 -16.03
CA LEU A 188 -8.45 -4.19 -15.11
C LEU A 188 -8.83 -2.85 -15.78
N LYS A 189 -10.03 -2.79 -16.35
CA LYS A 189 -10.53 -1.68 -17.19
C LYS A 189 -10.73 -0.36 -16.44
N ASN A 190 -10.86 -0.40 -15.11
CA ASN A 190 -11.16 0.76 -14.27
C ASN A 190 -9.97 1.23 -13.42
N VAL A 191 -8.79 0.59 -13.53
CA VAL A 191 -7.61 1.01 -12.77
C VAL A 191 -7.19 2.39 -13.26
N ARG A 192 -7.09 3.33 -12.32
CA ARG A 192 -6.63 4.71 -12.52
C ARG A 192 -5.20 4.89 -12.03
N TYR A 193 -4.87 4.25 -10.91
CA TYR A 193 -3.55 4.30 -10.28
C TYR A 193 -2.90 2.92 -10.32
N LEU A 194 -1.77 2.81 -11.01
CA LEU A 194 -0.97 1.59 -11.07
C LEU A 194 0.45 1.89 -10.62
N THR A 195 0.88 1.25 -9.54
CA THR A 195 2.27 1.31 -9.06
C THR A 195 2.87 -0.08 -8.99
N LEU A 196 3.99 -0.28 -9.70
CA LEU A 196 4.87 -1.44 -9.55
C LEU A 196 6.20 -0.93 -9.00
N ALA A 197 6.46 -1.23 -7.72
CA ALA A 197 7.61 -0.67 -7.00
C ALA A 197 8.47 -1.76 -6.36
N VAL A 198 9.79 -1.68 -6.56
CA VAL A 198 10.77 -2.57 -5.93
C VAL A 198 10.44 -4.04 -6.20
N LEU A 199 10.39 -4.39 -7.50
CA LEU A 199 10.19 -5.76 -7.98
C LEU A 199 11.49 -6.23 -8.63
N SER A 200 12.51 -6.46 -7.79
CA SER A 200 13.90 -6.64 -8.22
C SER A 200 14.12 -7.86 -9.12
N SER A 201 13.29 -8.91 -8.98
CA SER A 201 13.37 -10.12 -9.81
C SER A 201 12.32 -10.22 -10.92
N LEU A 202 11.49 -9.19 -11.11
CA LEU A 202 10.44 -9.20 -12.14
C LEU A 202 11.09 -9.22 -13.52
N LYS A 203 10.85 -10.30 -14.27
CA LYS A 203 11.51 -10.52 -15.58
C LYS A 203 10.91 -9.67 -16.69
N GLU A 204 9.61 -9.45 -16.64
CA GLU A 204 8.87 -8.69 -17.64
C GLU A 204 7.71 -7.98 -16.97
N ILE A 205 7.40 -6.78 -17.47
CA ILE A 205 6.18 -6.08 -17.07
C ILE A 205 5.03 -6.67 -17.91
N PRO A 206 3.92 -7.09 -17.30
CA PRO A 206 2.80 -7.64 -18.04
C PRO A 206 2.20 -6.60 -18.98
N SER A 207 1.55 -7.06 -20.05
CA SER A 207 0.94 -6.20 -21.06
C SER A 207 0.00 -5.16 -20.44
N PHE A 208 0.01 -3.96 -21.00
CA PHE A 208 -0.92 -2.88 -20.63
C PHE A 208 -2.25 -2.95 -21.37
N GLU A 209 -2.50 -4.01 -22.15
CA GLU A 209 -3.82 -4.29 -22.70
C GLU A 209 -4.90 -4.22 -21.61
N GLY A 210 -6.07 -3.66 -21.93
CA GLY A 210 -7.15 -3.45 -20.97
C GLY A 210 -7.03 -2.24 -20.03
N LEU A 211 -5.83 -1.68 -19.83
CA LEU A 211 -5.55 -0.57 -18.89
C LEU A 211 -5.92 0.82 -19.42
N SER A 212 -7.02 0.92 -20.16
CA SER A 212 -7.45 2.16 -20.84
C SER A 212 -7.82 3.32 -19.91
N SER A 213 -8.05 3.05 -18.62
CA SER A 213 -8.41 4.06 -17.62
C SER A 213 -7.25 4.56 -16.78
N VAL A 214 -6.04 3.99 -16.92
CA VAL A 214 -4.88 4.37 -16.12
C VAL A 214 -4.55 5.83 -16.40
N SER A 215 -4.56 6.65 -15.35
CA SER A 215 -4.13 8.05 -15.37
C SER A 215 -2.73 8.21 -14.80
N ASP A 216 -2.36 7.36 -13.83
CA ASP A 216 -1.11 7.48 -13.08
C ASP A 216 -0.40 6.13 -13.07
N LEU A 217 0.73 6.05 -13.79
CA LEU A 217 1.57 4.87 -13.88
C LEU A 217 2.94 5.13 -13.25
N ASN A 218 3.28 4.38 -12.20
CA ASN A 218 4.57 4.45 -11.54
C ASN A 218 5.31 3.11 -11.63
N LEU A 219 6.48 3.14 -12.24
CA LEU A 219 7.42 2.03 -12.33
C LEU A 219 8.68 2.43 -11.55
N ILE A 220 8.91 1.80 -10.40
CA ILE A 220 9.97 2.21 -9.47
C ILE A 220 10.86 1.01 -9.18
N HIS A 221 12.16 1.11 -9.47
CA HIS A 221 13.13 0.05 -9.22
C HIS A 221 12.71 -1.31 -9.81
N LEU A 222 12.77 -1.42 -11.15
CA LEU A 222 12.53 -2.65 -11.90
C LEU A 222 13.81 -3.04 -12.69
N PRO A 223 14.89 -3.46 -12.02
CA PRO A 223 16.19 -3.70 -12.67
C PRO A 223 16.21 -4.93 -13.58
N SER A 224 15.34 -5.91 -13.36
CA SER A 224 15.31 -7.16 -14.14
C SER A 224 14.37 -7.15 -15.34
N ALA A 225 13.53 -6.12 -15.49
CA ALA A 225 12.59 -5.99 -16.60
C ALA A 225 13.23 -5.18 -17.73
N PRO A 226 13.71 -5.81 -18.82
CA PRO A 226 14.55 -5.14 -19.82
C PRO A 226 13.77 -4.21 -20.76
N THR A 227 12.45 -4.35 -20.85
CA THR A 227 11.60 -3.66 -21.83
C THR A 227 10.32 -3.15 -21.19
N LEU A 228 9.61 -2.27 -21.92
CA LEU A 228 8.25 -1.83 -21.57
C LEU A 228 7.24 -2.45 -22.55
N PRO A 229 6.02 -2.77 -22.09
CA PRO A 229 4.90 -3.03 -22.99
C PRO A 229 4.54 -1.78 -23.79
N SER A 230 3.83 -1.97 -24.91
CA SER A 230 3.26 -0.86 -25.69
C SER A 230 2.42 0.06 -24.80
N LEU A 231 2.62 1.37 -24.91
CA LEU A 231 1.83 2.38 -24.17
C LEU A 231 0.51 2.67 -24.87
N THR A 232 0.36 2.29 -26.14
CA THR A 232 -0.86 2.48 -26.95
C THR A 232 -2.19 2.21 -26.21
N PRO A 233 -2.35 1.16 -25.37
CA PRO A 233 -3.60 0.93 -24.64
C PRO A 233 -3.94 2.00 -23.58
N LEU A 234 -2.98 2.76 -23.08
CA LEU A 234 -3.10 3.70 -21.95
C LEU A 234 -3.75 5.04 -22.37
N LYS A 235 -5.01 5.00 -22.80
CA LYS A 235 -5.70 6.15 -23.42
C LYS A 235 -5.93 7.36 -22.51
N ARG A 236 -5.79 7.23 -21.19
CA ARG A 236 -6.05 8.29 -20.21
C ARG A 236 -4.82 8.68 -19.39
N LEU A 237 -3.63 8.25 -19.81
CA LEU A 237 -2.39 8.48 -19.09
C LEU A 237 -2.12 9.99 -18.95
N ALA A 238 -2.09 10.47 -17.71
CA ALA A 238 -1.85 11.87 -17.36
C ALA A 238 -0.49 12.05 -16.66
N TYR A 239 -0.03 11.00 -15.99
CA TYR A 239 1.26 10.96 -15.31
C TYR A 239 1.91 9.60 -15.50
N MET A 240 3.20 9.62 -15.87
CA MET A 240 4.04 8.45 -15.85
C MET A 240 5.38 8.76 -15.19
N GLY A 241 5.80 7.88 -14.28
CA GLY A 241 7.10 7.92 -13.63
C GLY A 241 7.85 6.62 -13.86
N ILE A 242 9.09 6.72 -14.33
CA ILE A 242 10.05 5.61 -14.31
C ILE A 242 11.21 6.07 -13.44
N GLN A 243 11.27 5.56 -12.22
CA GLN A 243 12.14 6.07 -11.17
C GLN A 243 13.11 5.01 -10.65
N ALA A 244 14.17 5.48 -10.01
CA ALA A 244 15.24 4.67 -9.44
C ALA A 244 15.86 3.72 -10.48
N ARG A 245 16.56 2.68 -10.01
CA ARG A 245 17.26 1.70 -10.85
C ARG A 245 16.28 0.80 -11.61
N SER A 246 15.84 1.24 -12.79
CA SER A 246 14.97 0.48 -13.70
C SER A 246 15.72 0.17 -15.01
N ALA A 247 15.63 -1.08 -15.50
CA ALA A 247 16.53 -1.56 -16.56
C ALA A 247 16.41 -0.74 -17.85
N VAL A 248 15.18 -0.41 -18.24
CA VAL A 248 14.82 0.36 -19.44
C VAL A 248 15.48 1.76 -19.50
N CYS A 249 15.92 2.28 -18.35
CA CYS A 249 16.62 3.56 -18.24
C CYS A 249 18.09 3.45 -18.61
N CYS A 250 18.68 2.26 -18.42
CA CYS A 250 20.12 2.02 -18.45
C CYS A 250 20.56 1.16 -19.66
N ASN A 251 19.74 0.20 -20.05
CA ASN A 251 20.11 -0.87 -20.97
C ASN A 251 20.04 -0.51 -22.46
N GLY A 252 19.70 0.74 -22.80
CA GLY A 252 19.58 1.22 -24.17
C GLY A 252 18.20 1.08 -24.80
N TYR A 253 17.21 0.50 -24.10
CA TYR A 253 15.86 0.32 -24.64
C TYR A 253 15.18 1.65 -25.02
N ILE A 254 15.19 2.64 -24.12
CA ILE A 254 14.60 3.98 -24.34
C ILE A 254 15.56 4.91 -25.09
N SER A 255 16.82 4.97 -24.64
CA SER A 255 17.82 5.91 -25.14
C SER A 255 18.39 5.53 -26.51
N GLY A 256 18.33 4.25 -26.89
CA GLY A 256 19.02 3.70 -28.05
C GLY A 256 20.47 3.31 -27.79
N THR A 257 21.06 3.77 -26.68
CA THR A 257 22.45 3.54 -26.29
C THR A 257 22.50 3.00 -24.86
N CYS A 258 23.11 1.82 -24.69
CA CYS A 258 23.34 1.28 -23.36
C CYS A 258 24.36 2.14 -22.61
N ASN A 259 23.96 2.67 -21.45
CA ASN A 259 24.80 3.54 -20.64
C ASN A 259 24.77 3.12 -19.17
N MET A 260 25.75 2.31 -18.76
CA MET A 260 25.91 1.86 -17.37
C MET A 260 26.73 2.82 -16.50
N THR A 261 27.01 4.03 -16.99
CA THR A 261 27.80 5.04 -16.25
C THR A 261 26.94 6.06 -15.50
N GLU A 262 25.64 6.13 -15.81
CA GLU A 262 24.72 6.98 -15.06
C GLU A 262 24.61 6.52 -13.60
N SER A 263 24.41 7.46 -12.69
CA SER A 263 24.46 7.22 -11.23
C SER A 263 23.55 6.09 -10.76
N GLN A 264 22.38 5.89 -11.39
CA GLN A 264 21.43 4.82 -11.07
C GLN A 264 21.77 3.48 -11.73
N CYS A 265 22.59 3.50 -12.79
CA CYS A 265 22.95 2.36 -13.62
C CYS A 265 24.29 1.72 -13.23
N LEU A 266 25.06 2.35 -12.33
CA LEU A 266 26.33 1.83 -11.83
C LEU A 266 26.16 0.41 -11.26
N PRO A 267 27.03 -0.55 -11.60
CA PRO A 267 26.97 -1.92 -11.08
C PRO A 267 26.96 -1.98 -9.55
N ILE A 268 26.20 -2.92 -9.00
CA ILE A 268 26.18 -3.20 -7.57
C ILE A 268 26.99 -4.49 -7.33
N ALA A 269 27.94 -4.45 -6.40
CA ALA A 269 28.76 -5.62 -6.08
C ALA A 269 27.89 -6.76 -5.56
N ASN A 270 28.06 -7.97 -6.13
CA ASN A 270 27.31 -9.18 -5.78
C ASN A 270 25.79 -9.12 -6.03
N GLU A 271 25.31 -8.24 -6.93
CA GLU A 271 23.88 -8.23 -7.27
C GLU A 271 23.45 -9.53 -7.99
N SER A 272 22.31 -10.09 -7.59
CA SER A 272 21.80 -11.35 -8.16
C SER A 272 21.33 -11.21 -9.61
N HIS A 273 20.89 -10.01 -9.99
CA HIS A 273 20.35 -9.71 -11.32
C HIS A 273 20.98 -8.43 -11.87
N PRO A 274 22.20 -8.51 -12.42
CA PRO A 274 22.88 -7.34 -12.96
C PRO A 274 22.14 -6.79 -14.18
N LEU A 275 22.23 -5.47 -14.37
CA LEU A 275 21.70 -4.82 -15.56
C LEU A 275 22.42 -5.34 -16.81
N VAL A 276 21.66 -5.71 -17.83
CA VAL A 276 22.18 -6.19 -19.12
C VAL A 276 21.68 -5.27 -20.23
N CYS A 277 22.58 -4.89 -21.13
CA CYS A 277 22.20 -4.15 -22.34
C CYS A 277 21.26 -4.99 -23.22
N THR A 278 20.34 -4.34 -23.92
CA THR A 278 19.47 -5.00 -24.91
C THR A 278 19.61 -4.35 -26.27
N ASP A 279 19.35 -5.11 -27.33
CA ASP A 279 19.23 -4.61 -28.71
C ASP A 279 17.78 -4.24 -29.07
N GLU A 280 16.81 -4.61 -28.22
CA GLU A 280 15.42 -4.19 -28.38
C GLU A 280 15.26 -2.68 -28.17
N ARG A 281 14.34 -2.07 -28.93
CA ARG A 281 14.11 -0.63 -28.90
C ARG A 281 12.63 -0.33 -28.75
N ILE A 282 12.34 0.68 -27.95
CA ILE A 282 11.00 1.24 -27.84
C ILE A 282 10.52 1.73 -29.21
N SER A 283 9.21 1.64 -29.47
CA SER A 283 8.62 2.18 -30.69
C SER A 283 8.77 3.71 -30.75
N ALA A 284 8.81 4.28 -31.96
CA ALA A 284 8.88 5.74 -32.12
C ALA A 284 7.67 6.46 -31.49
N HIS A 285 6.50 5.80 -31.48
CA HIS A 285 5.28 6.32 -30.87
C HIS A 285 5.39 6.37 -29.34
N ASP A 286 5.69 5.24 -28.71
CA ASP A 286 5.78 5.16 -27.24
C ASP A 286 6.95 6.01 -26.72
N LYS A 287 8.04 6.14 -27.48
CA LYS A 287 9.15 7.03 -27.12
C LYS A 287 8.71 8.49 -27.05
N ALA A 288 7.97 8.96 -28.05
CA ALA A 288 7.45 10.32 -28.08
C ALA A 288 6.46 10.57 -26.92
N GLU A 289 5.66 9.56 -26.58
CA GLU A 289 4.77 9.61 -25.41
C GLU A 289 5.57 9.72 -24.09
N LEU A 290 6.60 8.90 -23.88
CA LEU A 290 7.49 9.01 -22.70
C LEU A 290 8.16 10.39 -22.60
N GLU A 291 8.67 10.91 -23.72
CA GLU A 291 9.36 12.20 -23.74
C GLU A 291 8.43 13.37 -23.33
N SER A 292 7.12 13.22 -23.51
CA SER A 292 6.14 14.23 -23.09
C SER A 292 6.06 14.42 -21.55
N PHE A 293 6.44 13.41 -20.78
CA PHE A 293 6.46 13.46 -19.31
C PHE A 293 7.75 14.07 -18.73
N GLY A 294 8.77 14.29 -19.57
CA GLY A 294 9.97 15.03 -19.18
C GLY A 294 10.73 14.41 -18.00
N SER A 295 10.94 15.20 -16.93
CA SER A 295 11.85 14.84 -15.82
C SER A 295 11.35 13.71 -14.92
N THR A 296 10.10 13.27 -15.05
CA THR A 296 9.57 12.12 -14.29
C THR A 296 10.05 10.78 -14.87
N ILE A 297 10.55 10.80 -16.11
CA ILE A 297 11.15 9.66 -16.78
C ILE A 297 12.66 9.73 -16.59
N ARG A 298 13.21 8.76 -15.84
CA ARG A 298 14.65 8.69 -15.51
C ARG A 298 15.15 9.90 -14.70
N PRO A 299 14.50 10.28 -13.60
CA PRO A 299 15.05 11.30 -12.72
C PRO A 299 16.43 10.82 -12.20
N PRO A 300 17.39 11.73 -11.99
CA PRO A 300 18.67 11.38 -11.39
C PRO A 300 18.46 10.66 -10.05
N SER A 301 18.96 9.43 -9.96
CA SER A 301 18.92 8.62 -8.74
C SER A 301 20.28 7.98 -8.49
N THR A 302 20.58 7.65 -7.24
CA THR A 302 21.78 6.88 -6.90
C THR A 302 21.50 5.38 -7.04
N SER A 303 22.48 4.63 -7.53
CA SER A 303 22.48 3.16 -7.44
C SER A 303 22.60 2.76 -5.98
N LEU A 304 21.58 2.07 -5.47
CA LEU A 304 21.48 1.66 -4.07
C LEU A 304 21.01 0.21 -4.02
N ASP A 305 21.73 -0.61 -3.28
CA ASP A 305 21.26 -1.93 -2.88
C ASP A 305 20.17 -1.74 -1.82
N LEU A 306 18.91 -2.00 -2.20
CA LEU A 306 17.76 -1.81 -1.34
C LEU A 306 17.67 -2.85 -0.22
N GLU A 307 18.24 -4.05 -0.40
CA GLU A 307 18.27 -5.06 0.67
C GLU A 307 19.31 -4.68 1.73
N LEU A 308 20.49 -4.21 1.32
CA LEU A 308 21.52 -3.71 2.26
C LEU A 308 21.11 -2.40 2.94
N ALA A 309 20.33 -1.56 2.26
CA ALA A 309 19.80 -0.32 2.81
C ALA A 309 18.54 -0.51 3.68
N ALA A 310 17.99 -1.73 3.73
CA ALA A 310 16.85 -2.04 4.57
C ALA A 310 17.19 -1.82 6.07
N PRO A 311 16.18 -1.57 6.92
CA PRO A 311 16.39 -1.54 8.36
C PRO A 311 17.13 -2.79 8.84
N SER A 312 18.07 -2.62 9.77
CA SER A 312 18.80 -3.71 10.44
C SER A 312 18.77 -3.48 11.95
N GLN A 313 19.18 -4.48 12.73
CA GLN A 313 19.31 -4.34 14.18
C GLN A 313 20.25 -3.19 14.57
N HIS A 314 21.35 -3.00 13.81
CA HIS A 314 22.27 -1.90 14.06
C HIS A 314 21.62 -0.53 13.76
N SER A 315 20.99 -0.38 12.58
CA SER A 315 20.39 0.91 12.20
C SER A 315 19.14 1.25 13.01
N THR A 316 18.54 0.27 13.68
CA THR A 316 17.34 0.39 14.52
C THR A 316 17.74 0.48 15.99
N ASP A 317 17.97 -0.66 16.64
CA ASP A 317 18.10 -0.79 18.10
C ASP A 317 19.33 -0.07 18.64
N GLU A 318 20.48 -0.20 17.96
CA GLU A 318 21.74 0.38 18.44
C GLU A 318 21.84 1.88 18.19
N LEU A 319 21.53 2.33 16.97
CA LEU A 319 21.62 3.75 16.62
C LEU A 319 20.43 4.55 17.16
N CYS A 320 19.20 4.03 17.02
CA CYS A 320 17.99 4.78 17.33
C CYS A 320 17.36 4.41 18.67
N GLY A 321 17.41 3.14 19.06
CA GLY A 321 16.82 2.67 20.33
C GLY A 321 15.32 2.99 20.43
N GLY A 322 14.60 2.98 19.31
CA GLY A 322 13.17 3.31 19.25
C GLY A 322 12.83 4.80 19.42
N VAL A 323 13.82 5.69 19.51
CA VAL A 323 13.59 7.13 19.72
C VAL A 323 13.50 7.86 18.38
N MET A 324 12.29 8.28 18.00
CA MET A 324 12.05 9.13 16.83
C MET A 324 12.81 10.47 16.92
N TYR A 325 13.27 10.96 15.77
CA TYR A 325 13.97 12.24 15.57
C TYR A 325 15.33 12.39 16.24
N LYS A 326 15.79 11.36 16.96
CA LYS A 326 17.14 11.29 17.50
C LYS A 326 18.18 11.40 16.37
N GLU A 327 19.25 12.14 16.63
CA GLU A 327 20.39 12.21 15.73
C GLU A 327 21.12 10.85 15.69
N CYS A 328 21.48 10.41 14.50
CA CYS A 328 22.24 9.17 14.30
C CYS A 328 23.29 9.34 13.19
N SER A 329 24.23 8.41 13.12
CA SER A 329 25.23 8.35 12.06
C SER A 329 25.33 6.93 11.53
N PHE A 330 25.04 6.73 10.24
CA PHE A 330 25.06 5.43 9.59
C PHE A 330 25.94 5.50 8.34
N ASN A 331 26.93 4.61 8.25
CA ASN A 331 27.93 4.58 7.17
C ASN A 331 28.62 5.95 6.94
N GLY A 332 28.95 6.66 8.03
CA GLY A 332 29.60 7.98 8.00
C GLY A 332 28.69 9.13 7.53
N LYS A 333 27.40 8.87 7.30
CA LYS A 333 26.42 9.91 6.98
C LYS A 333 25.58 10.23 8.21
N ARG A 334 25.45 11.52 8.50
CA ARG A 334 24.51 12.03 9.49
C ARG A 334 23.08 11.75 9.04
N GLY A 335 22.28 11.20 9.94
CA GLY A 335 20.88 10.86 9.73
C GLY A 335 20.00 11.27 10.89
N MET A 336 18.73 10.90 10.78
CA MET A 336 17.71 11.08 11.79
C MET A 336 16.95 9.78 11.97
N CYS A 337 16.71 9.39 13.22
CA CYS A 337 15.87 8.25 13.52
C CYS A 337 14.44 8.51 13.06
N TYR A 338 13.98 7.75 12.08
CA TYR A 338 12.70 7.99 11.41
C TYR A 338 12.13 6.68 10.86
N ASN A 339 10.80 6.61 10.76
CA ASN A 339 10.08 5.47 10.19
C ASN A 339 9.52 5.80 8.80
N SER A 340 10.39 5.85 7.79
CA SER A 340 9.94 6.07 6.42
C SER A 340 9.01 4.92 5.97
N ARG A 341 7.91 5.26 5.30
CA ARG A 341 6.87 4.31 4.84
C ARG A 341 6.27 3.42 5.94
N MET A 342 6.26 3.84 7.20
CA MET A 342 5.77 3.04 8.34
C MET A 342 6.61 1.79 8.62
N MET A 343 7.86 1.71 8.14
CA MET A 343 8.81 0.68 8.57
C MET A 343 9.23 0.89 10.04
N VAL A 344 10.06 0.01 10.58
CA VAL A 344 10.69 0.22 11.90
C VAL A 344 11.50 1.51 11.94
N ILE A 345 11.53 2.17 13.11
CA ILE A 345 12.34 3.37 13.33
C ILE A 345 13.81 3.02 13.11
N ASN A 346 14.43 3.57 12.08
CA ASN A 346 15.83 3.34 11.79
C ASN A 346 16.58 4.66 11.55
N CYS A 347 17.90 4.59 11.46
CA CYS A 347 18.73 5.72 11.08
C CYS A 347 18.58 6.04 9.60
N GLU A 348 17.66 6.95 9.29
CA GLU A 348 17.39 7.44 7.94
C GLU A 348 18.35 8.57 7.58
N THR A 349 19.10 8.40 6.49
CA THR A 349 20.17 9.32 6.08
C THR A 349 19.73 10.30 4.99
N THR A 350 18.50 10.20 4.51
CA THR A 350 17.96 11.11 3.50
C THR A 350 17.68 12.49 4.09
N SER A 351 18.38 13.51 3.57
CA SER A 351 18.33 14.88 4.10
C SER A 351 16.96 15.55 4.00
N SER A 352 16.10 15.12 3.07
CA SER A 352 14.75 15.68 2.92
C SER A 352 13.90 15.47 4.16
N TYR A 353 14.02 14.33 4.86
CA TYR A 353 13.28 14.08 6.10
C TYR A 353 13.76 14.98 7.24
N ILE A 354 15.08 15.22 7.34
CA ILE A 354 15.66 16.16 8.30
C ILE A 354 15.13 17.57 8.05
N ASN A 355 15.19 18.03 6.79
CA ASN A 355 14.72 19.35 6.39
C ASN A 355 13.21 19.50 6.63
N MET A 356 12.42 18.46 6.34
CA MET A 356 10.99 18.41 6.63
C MET A 356 10.74 18.58 8.14
N ARG A 357 11.43 17.84 9.01
CA ARG A 357 11.21 17.94 10.46
C ARG A 357 11.61 19.32 11.01
N LYS A 358 12.74 19.89 10.56
CA LYS A 358 13.13 21.27 10.90
C LYS A 358 12.03 22.28 10.54
N LEU A 359 11.45 22.15 9.35
CA LEU A 359 10.36 23.02 8.90
C LEU A 359 9.08 22.83 9.73
N GLN A 360 8.77 21.60 10.16
CA GLN A 360 7.65 21.32 11.05
C GLN A 360 7.82 22.01 12.41
N ILE A 361 9.01 21.91 13.00
CA ILE A 361 9.36 22.59 14.26
C ILE A 361 9.22 24.10 14.11
N GLN A 362 9.84 24.66 13.06
CA GLN A 362 9.79 26.10 12.79
C GLN A 362 8.37 26.64 12.63
N ARG A 363 7.47 25.84 12.04
CA ARG A 363 6.07 26.22 11.81
C ARG A 363 5.12 25.84 12.96
N GLY A 364 5.61 25.11 13.96
CA GLY A 364 4.77 24.58 15.04
C GLY A 364 3.68 23.61 14.57
N VAL A 365 3.95 22.83 13.51
CA VAL A 365 2.99 21.86 12.95
C VAL A 365 3.42 20.42 13.21
N GLY A 366 2.45 19.51 13.34
CA GLY A 366 2.70 18.10 13.64
C GLY A 366 2.95 17.84 15.13
N LYS A 367 3.72 16.79 15.44
CA LYS A 367 4.04 16.42 16.83
C LYS A 367 4.90 17.51 17.48
N LYS A 368 4.52 17.96 18.69
CA LYS A 368 5.34 18.87 19.52
C LYS A 368 6.76 18.29 19.63
N CYS A 369 7.77 19.13 19.40
CA CYS A 369 9.15 18.67 19.47
C CYS A 369 9.58 18.43 20.91
N ASP A 370 10.47 17.47 21.07
CA ASP A 370 11.13 17.13 22.33
C ASP A 370 12.50 17.84 22.39
N PRO A 371 12.70 18.84 23.27
CA PRO A 371 13.97 19.56 23.36
C PRO A 371 15.18 18.66 23.68
N ASP A 372 14.97 17.55 24.42
CA ASP A 372 16.07 16.66 24.82
C ASP A 372 16.59 15.83 23.64
N VAL A 373 15.74 15.58 22.65
CA VAL A 373 16.05 14.74 21.47
C VAL A 373 16.28 15.60 20.21
N GLU A 374 15.55 16.70 20.08
CA GLU A 374 15.38 17.45 18.84
C GLU A 374 16.03 18.85 18.89
N ALA A 375 16.83 19.17 19.92
CA ALA A 375 17.59 20.43 19.97
C ALA A 375 18.45 20.64 18.71
N TRP A 376 19.06 19.57 18.18
CA TRP A 376 19.85 19.60 16.95
C TRP A 376 19.03 19.92 15.67
N LEU A 377 17.70 19.79 15.76
CA LEU A 377 16.74 20.16 14.72
C LEU A 377 16.18 21.58 14.92
N GLY A 378 16.61 22.30 15.97
CA GLY A 378 16.14 23.64 16.30
C GLY A 378 14.90 23.66 17.18
N CYS A 379 14.61 22.59 17.92
CA CYS A 379 13.60 22.63 18.99
C CYS A 379 14.06 23.61 20.08
N PRO A 380 13.25 24.61 20.46
CA PRO A 380 13.62 25.55 21.51
C PRO A 380 13.73 24.83 22.86
N SER A 381 14.73 25.18 23.65
CA SER A 381 14.77 24.85 25.08
C SER A 381 13.70 25.68 25.78
N ASP A 382 12.78 25.02 26.50
CA ASP A 382 11.73 25.67 27.30
C ASP A 382 12.31 26.62 28.38
#